data_AF-A0A2V8IN13-F1
#
_entry.id   AF-A0A2V8IN13-F1
#
_cell.length_a   1.000
_cell.length_b   1.000
_cell.length_c   1.000
_cell.angle_alpha   90.00
_cell.angle_beta   90.00
_cell.angle_gamma   90.00
#
_symmetry.space_group_name_H-M   'P 1'
#
loop_
_entity.id
_entity.type
_entity.pdbx_description
1 polymer ?
#
loop_
_entity_poly.entity_id
_entity_poly.type
_entity_poly.pdbx_seq_one_letter_code
_entity_poly.pdbx_strand_id
1 'polypeptide(L)'
;MRERSRVAAPSWRCCSNCRLFPLFRLVVESLLVFGCAFQPTVLAQPLKQPKGNAVIVGTVVDEHHVPVARAPVYAFSAEDARKASYGLKRLGRSIGSASTDGTGTFQIAGLAAGDYVIAAEAIPTFPNGGPVPPRVYGPTFYPSTLDVSQAVLVNALDHPAETVQIELVSVKPVRVTGTVISASGRSTEGFDVKLFRSFGGFGSGATLAVVGATGIFDIPRGPPGRYELAIEPHASQPGQEGREFVGTMIDVKEHDLDLSLTVEPGASLTGHVVAEPSGAVTTPIGLRVTVNTAREQLAPGREIAAAVNGDWSFRMTGLSGSYDFVVSSDRPPPMVVATRVVVDGTSYPAAAGIALAEGDHDVVVFVAPREAPKSTVDITQTSSALVEQFRNEKVFWKQIDIAKALAGKHDASVLPPLAGWLGHQNRHIRGNVAFIFASLGDPRGLQTIADILADRSERPDGQGIPSAPSDGRYRFERQVAADRYYAAHLLGDLRDPRGLALLVPLLDDPETQSIVPWSLGQIGDKRAIPPLIAALDNDDPSQRVLVIYALEALHAKEAVPRLLMVMNDDCKSRFGALVTVSEAAKAAIAKLQ
;
A
#
# COMPACT_ATOMS: atom_id res chain seq x y z
N MET A 1 -37.13 46.61 -20.75
CA MET A 1 -36.67 47.13 -22.06
C MET A 1 -35.50 46.25 -22.49
N ARG A 2 -35.71 45.26 -23.39
CA ARG A 2 -35.35 45.24 -24.84
C ARG A 2 -33.86 45.62 -25.06
N GLU A 3 -33.01 44.88 -25.78
CA GLU A 3 -33.26 44.09 -27.00
C GLU A 3 -32.06 43.15 -27.33
N ARG A 4 -32.30 42.16 -28.21
CA ARG A 4 -31.37 41.15 -28.75
C ARG A 4 -30.60 41.68 -29.97
N SER A 5 -29.43 41.11 -30.27
CA SER A 5 -28.91 40.93 -31.65
C SER A 5 -27.94 39.73 -31.76
N ARG A 6 -28.22 38.81 -32.70
CA ARG A 6 -27.34 37.77 -33.28
C ARG A 6 -26.94 38.21 -34.70
N VAL A 7 -25.74 37.84 -35.21
CA VAL A 7 -25.35 37.47 -36.61
C VAL A 7 -23.86 37.03 -36.54
N ALA A 8 -23.43 35.77 -36.78
CA ALA A 8 -23.20 34.97 -38.01
C ALA A 8 -21.88 35.25 -38.79
N ALA A 9 -21.23 34.16 -39.23
CA ALA A 9 -19.88 33.99 -39.79
C ALA A 9 -19.70 34.39 -41.28
N PRO A 10 -18.46 34.26 -41.83
CA PRO A 10 -18.32 33.76 -43.20
C PRO A 10 -17.19 32.73 -43.42
N SER A 11 -17.41 31.92 -44.46
CA SER A 11 -16.61 30.84 -45.05
C SER A 11 -15.85 31.30 -46.31
N TRP A 12 -14.65 30.76 -46.59
CA TRP A 12 -14.03 30.81 -47.94
C TRP A 12 -13.34 29.47 -48.30
N ARG A 13 -13.63 28.94 -49.49
CA ARG A 13 -12.90 27.90 -50.24
C ARG A 13 -12.35 28.54 -51.53
N CYS A 14 -11.15 28.15 -52.00
CA CYS A 14 -10.92 27.44 -53.28
C CYS A 14 -9.46 27.44 -53.78
N CYS A 15 -9.04 26.26 -54.29
CA CYS A 15 -8.19 25.92 -55.45
C CYS A 15 -6.76 26.49 -55.65
N SER A 16 -5.77 25.60 -55.88
CA SER A 16 -5.37 25.17 -57.25
C SER A 16 -4.13 24.25 -57.28
N ASN A 17 -4.11 23.42 -58.34
CA ASN A 17 -3.17 22.37 -58.74
C ASN A 17 -1.67 22.73 -58.86
N CYS A 18 -0.79 21.73 -58.67
CA CYS A 18 0.34 21.48 -59.57
C CYS A 18 0.76 20.00 -59.54
N ARG A 19 0.78 19.35 -60.71
CA ARG A 19 1.30 18.00 -60.98
C ARG A 19 2.70 18.11 -61.59
N LEU A 20 3.62 17.21 -61.22
CA LEU A 20 4.65 16.67 -62.13
C LEU A 20 5.30 15.40 -61.52
N PHE A 21 5.25 14.31 -62.29
CA PHE A 21 6.07 13.09 -62.22
C PHE A 21 7.01 13.16 -63.46
N PRO A 22 8.21 12.50 -63.52
CA PRO A 22 8.25 11.04 -63.74
C PRO A 22 9.54 10.24 -63.37
N LEU A 23 9.43 8.90 -63.47
CA LEU A 23 10.38 7.86 -63.96
C LEU A 23 11.82 7.72 -63.40
N PHE A 24 12.18 6.55 -62.83
CA PHE A 24 13.06 5.49 -63.42
C PHE A 24 13.31 4.31 -62.44
N ARG A 25 13.81 3.19 -62.98
CA ARG A 25 13.69 1.78 -62.53
C ARG A 25 15.09 1.12 -62.41
N LEU A 26 15.24 0.10 -61.53
CA LEU A 26 16.31 -0.95 -61.42
C LEU A 26 17.71 -0.54 -60.89
N VAL A 27 18.55 -1.33 -60.18
CA VAL A 27 18.56 -2.56 -59.33
C VAL A 27 20.06 -2.80 -58.93
N VAL A 28 20.33 -3.46 -57.79
CA VAL A 28 21.60 -4.11 -57.31
C VAL A 28 22.51 -3.37 -56.29
N GLU A 29 22.48 -3.95 -55.07
CA GLU A 29 23.52 -4.26 -54.06
C GLU A 29 24.49 -3.25 -53.42
N SER A 30 24.34 -3.17 -52.08
CA SER A 30 25.33 -3.48 -51.03
C SER A 30 26.02 -2.37 -50.22
N LEU A 31 25.87 -2.58 -48.89
CA LEU A 31 26.71 -2.21 -47.73
C LEU A 31 26.45 -0.89 -46.99
N LEU A 32 25.74 -1.09 -45.86
CA LEU A 32 26.00 -0.62 -44.49
C LEU A 32 25.78 0.87 -44.11
N VAL A 33 25.19 0.99 -42.91
CA VAL A 33 25.25 2.10 -41.93
C VAL A 33 24.00 3.01 -41.83
N PHE A 34 23.31 2.81 -40.69
CA PHE A 34 22.50 3.75 -39.90
C PHE A 34 21.08 4.10 -40.35
N GLY A 35 20.12 3.59 -39.57
CA GLY A 35 18.75 4.09 -39.48
C GLY A 35 18.10 3.57 -38.21
N CYS A 36 18.27 4.32 -37.11
CA CYS A 36 17.55 4.13 -35.86
C CYS A 36 16.03 4.08 -36.14
N ALA A 37 15.43 2.91 -35.99
CA ALA A 37 13.99 2.77 -35.87
C ALA A 37 13.61 2.99 -34.40
N PHE A 38 12.84 4.05 -34.18
CA PHE A 38 12.05 4.32 -32.99
C PHE A 38 11.37 3.03 -32.51
N GLN A 39 11.77 2.51 -31.34
CA GLN A 39 10.92 1.64 -30.55
C GLN A 39 10.04 2.50 -29.64
N PRO A 40 8.74 2.19 -29.53
CA PRO A 40 7.87 2.84 -28.57
C PRO A 40 8.36 2.51 -27.16
N THR A 41 8.57 3.55 -26.38
CA THR A 41 8.92 3.50 -24.96
C THR A 41 7.78 2.82 -24.21
N VAL A 42 7.90 1.52 -24.00
CA VAL A 42 7.05 0.79 -23.06
C VAL A 42 7.38 1.33 -21.68
N LEU A 43 6.45 2.09 -21.11
CA LEU A 43 6.45 2.43 -19.69
C LEU A 43 6.41 1.10 -18.92
N ALA A 44 7.58 0.69 -18.43
CA ALA A 44 7.75 -0.47 -17.58
C ALA A 44 6.96 -0.25 -16.29
N GLN A 45 5.77 -0.85 -16.22
CA GLN A 45 5.05 -1.04 -14.98
C GLN A 45 5.93 -1.87 -14.04
N PRO A 46 5.91 -1.65 -12.71
CA PRO A 46 6.59 -2.53 -11.79
C PRO A 46 6.01 -3.93 -11.95
N LEU A 47 6.81 -4.84 -12.48
CA LEU A 47 6.48 -6.26 -12.60
C LEU A 47 6.12 -6.78 -11.21
N LYS A 48 4.82 -7.04 -10.97
CA LYS A 48 4.41 -7.97 -9.92
C LYS A 48 5.05 -9.31 -10.25
N GLN A 49 6.11 -9.65 -9.53
CA GLN A 49 6.80 -10.93 -9.70
C GLN A 49 5.81 -12.07 -9.41
N PRO A 50 5.75 -13.10 -10.26
CA PRO A 50 4.94 -14.30 -10.00
C PRO A 50 5.44 -14.99 -8.72
N LYS A 51 4.53 -15.42 -7.84
CA LYS A 51 4.86 -16.31 -6.73
C LYS A 51 5.41 -17.61 -7.33
N GLY A 52 6.71 -17.83 -7.24
CA GLY A 52 7.30 -19.09 -7.68
C GLY A 52 7.28 -20.11 -6.55
N ASN A 53 7.32 -21.38 -6.93
CA ASN A 53 7.55 -22.51 -6.03
C ASN A 53 9.05 -22.74 -5.81
N ALA A 54 9.89 -21.81 -6.27
CA ALA A 54 11.32 -21.99 -6.27
C ALA A 54 11.87 -21.89 -4.84
N VAL A 55 12.92 -22.67 -4.61
CA VAL A 55 13.56 -22.83 -3.31
C VAL A 55 15.06 -22.65 -3.48
N ILE A 56 15.68 -22.06 -2.46
CA ILE A 56 17.13 -22.08 -2.28
C ILE A 56 17.42 -22.81 -0.97
N VAL A 57 18.23 -23.85 -1.06
CA VAL A 57 18.70 -24.64 0.10
C VAL A 57 20.18 -24.46 0.29
N GLY A 58 20.61 -24.48 1.55
CA GLY A 58 22.01 -24.26 1.87
C GLY A 58 22.38 -24.60 3.29
N THR A 59 23.66 -24.43 3.60
CA THR A 59 24.24 -24.53 4.93
C THR A 59 25.00 -23.27 5.29
N VAL A 60 24.97 -22.91 6.57
CA VAL A 60 25.81 -21.86 7.14
C VAL A 60 26.75 -22.49 8.16
N VAL A 61 28.04 -22.23 8.01
CA VAL A 61 29.10 -22.71 8.90
C VAL A 61 29.95 -21.54 9.39
N ASP A 62 30.68 -21.75 10.48
CA ASP A 62 31.70 -20.79 10.96
C ASP A 62 33.08 -21.06 10.33
N GLU A 63 34.08 -20.26 10.69
CA GLU A 63 35.46 -20.37 10.18
C GLU A 63 36.15 -21.71 10.50
N HIS A 64 35.57 -22.52 11.40
CA HIS A 64 36.03 -23.86 11.73
C HIS A 64 35.17 -24.95 11.07
N HIS A 65 34.30 -24.56 10.14
CA HIS A 65 33.34 -25.41 9.44
C HIS A 65 32.32 -26.06 10.39
N VAL A 66 32.08 -25.46 11.56
CA VAL A 66 31.06 -25.90 12.50
C VAL A 66 29.71 -25.30 12.07
N PRO A 67 28.63 -26.10 11.99
CA PRO A 67 27.33 -25.58 11.62
C PRO A 67 26.79 -24.51 12.58
N VAL A 68 26.30 -23.41 12.02
CA VAL A 68 25.76 -22.29 12.81
C VAL A 68 24.25 -22.39 12.86
N ALA A 69 23.70 -22.68 14.04
CA ALA A 69 22.25 -22.76 14.24
C ALA A 69 21.60 -21.39 14.44
N ARG A 70 20.34 -21.25 14.00
CA ARG A 70 19.51 -20.04 14.11
C ARG A 70 20.10 -18.79 13.42
N ALA A 71 21.07 -18.96 12.52
CA ALA A 71 21.57 -17.91 11.66
C ALA A 71 20.45 -17.47 10.71
N PRO A 72 20.04 -16.20 10.68
CA PRO A 72 19.12 -15.74 9.67
C PRO A 72 19.81 -15.68 8.29
N VAL A 73 19.08 -16.06 7.26
CA VAL A 73 19.54 -16.09 5.86
C VAL A 73 18.52 -15.38 4.99
N TYR A 74 19.02 -14.56 4.07
CA TYR A 74 18.21 -13.64 3.26
C TYR A 74 18.50 -13.80 1.76
N ALA A 75 17.45 -13.65 0.94
CA ALA A 75 17.55 -13.61 -0.52
C ALA A 75 17.15 -12.24 -1.08
N PHE A 76 17.98 -11.71 -1.99
CA PHE A 76 17.80 -10.41 -2.66
C PHE A 76 17.77 -10.60 -4.16
N SER A 77 16.99 -9.81 -4.89
CA SER A 77 17.00 -9.88 -6.36
C SER A 77 18.38 -9.52 -6.91
N ALA A 78 18.78 -10.18 -7.99
CA ALA A 78 20.02 -9.83 -8.71
C ALA A 78 20.04 -8.36 -9.17
N GLU A 79 18.89 -7.78 -9.49
CA GLU A 79 18.78 -6.39 -9.93
C GLU A 79 19.09 -5.40 -8.79
N ASP A 80 18.56 -5.65 -7.58
CA ASP A 80 18.82 -4.81 -6.42
C ASP A 80 20.28 -4.92 -5.97
N ALA A 81 20.84 -6.13 -6.00
CA ALA A 81 22.24 -6.35 -5.69
C ALA A 81 23.17 -5.63 -6.68
N ARG A 82 22.91 -5.71 -8.00
CA ARG A 82 23.70 -4.98 -9.01
C ARG A 82 23.66 -3.47 -8.79
N LYS A 83 22.49 -2.90 -8.49
CA LYS A 83 22.36 -1.46 -8.20
C LYS A 83 23.14 -1.05 -6.95
N ALA A 84 23.26 -1.95 -5.97
CA ALA A 84 24.08 -1.75 -4.78
C ALA A 84 25.59 -1.76 -5.05
N SER A 85 26.06 -2.69 -5.89
CA SER A 85 27.47 -2.84 -6.24
C SER A 85 28.07 -1.64 -6.97
N TYR A 86 27.25 -0.83 -7.67
CA TYR A 86 27.70 0.38 -8.38
C TYR A 86 27.67 1.66 -7.53
N GLY A 87 27.44 1.56 -6.21
CA GLY A 87 27.39 2.72 -5.32
C GLY A 87 26.22 3.68 -5.56
N LEU A 88 25.27 3.30 -6.43
CA LEU A 88 24.19 4.16 -6.90
C LEU A 88 22.86 3.93 -6.15
N LYS A 89 22.65 2.79 -5.48
CA LYS A 89 21.50 2.52 -4.59
C LYS A 89 21.86 1.53 -3.47
N ARG A 90 20.98 1.36 -2.49
CA ARG A 90 21.09 0.37 -1.39
C ARG A 90 20.60 -1.02 -1.86
N LEU A 91 21.05 -2.09 -1.22
CA LEU A 91 20.36 -3.39 -1.30
C LEU A 91 18.95 -3.20 -0.70
N GLY A 92 17.92 -3.51 -1.47
CA GLY A 92 16.52 -3.38 -1.04
C GLY A 92 16.13 -4.35 0.07
N ARG A 93 14.86 -4.31 0.50
CA ARG A 93 14.29 -5.30 1.43
C ARG A 93 14.43 -6.70 0.84
N SER A 94 14.79 -7.69 1.67
CA SER A 94 14.86 -9.08 1.23
C SER A 94 13.51 -9.57 0.69
N ILE A 95 13.57 -10.40 -0.36
CA ILE A 95 12.39 -10.96 -1.04
C ILE A 95 12.01 -12.32 -0.45
N GLY A 96 12.97 -12.97 0.22
CA GLY A 96 12.74 -14.15 1.03
C GLY A 96 13.74 -14.25 2.18
N SER A 97 13.40 -15.01 3.20
CA SER A 97 14.26 -15.25 4.36
C SER A 97 14.01 -16.62 4.98
N ALA A 98 15.03 -17.19 5.62
CA ALA A 98 14.96 -18.38 6.44
C ALA A 98 15.84 -18.22 7.67
N SER A 99 15.81 -19.20 8.57
CA SER A 99 16.79 -19.33 9.65
C SER A 99 17.33 -20.74 9.64
N THR A 100 18.62 -20.91 9.95
CA THR A 100 19.24 -22.23 9.98
C THR A 100 18.74 -23.08 11.14
N ASP A 101 18.63 -24.38 10.92
CA ASP A 101 18.31 -25.36 11.94
C ASP A 101 19.53 -25.74 12.80
N GLY A 102 19.39 -26.74 13.68
CA GLY A 102 20.48 -27.21 14.55
C GLY A 102 21.69 -27.81 13.81
N THR A 103 21.55 -28.09 12.52
CA THR A 103 22.61 -28.61 11.65
C THR A 103 23.16 -27.54 10.70
N GLY A 104 22.80 -26.27 10.93
CA GLY A 104 23.21 -25.14 10.09
C GLY A 104 22.53 -25.10 8.74
N THR A 105 21.54 -25.96 8.47
CA THR A 105 20.86 -26.01 7.17
C THR A 105 19.72 -25.00 7.11
N PHE A 106 19.49 -24.38 5.95
CA PHE A 106 18.38 -23.46 5.72
C PHE A 106 17.65 -23.77 4.41
N GLN A 107 16.39 -23.35 4.34
CA GLN A 107 15.57 -23.41 3.15
C GLN A 107 14.76 -22.10 2.99
N ILE A 108 15.08 -21.32 1.98
CA ILE A 108 14.27 -20.16 1.58
C ILE A 108 13.29 -20.62 0.51
N ALA A 109 11.99 -20.59 0.81
CA ALA A 109 10.92 -21.05 -0.08
C ALA A 109 10.01 -19.89 -0.55
N GLY A 110 9.25 -20.14 -1.61
CA GLY A 110 8.27 -19.18 -2.14
C GLY A 110 8.89 -18.08 -3.01
N LEU A 111 10.11 -18.30 -3.51
CA LEU A 111 10.81 -17.38 -4.40
C LEU A 111 10.26 -17.52 -5.83
N ALA A 112 10.21 -16.42 -6.57
CA ALA A 112 10.07 -16.49 -8.03
C ALA A 112 11.30 -17.17 -8.64
N ALA A 113 11.14 -17.96 -9.70
CA ALA A 113 12.30 -18.50 -10.41
C ALA A 113 13.16 -17.34 -10.96
N GLY A 114 14.48 -17.41 -10.75
CA GLY A 114 15.39 -16.34 -11.14
C GLY A 114 16.67 -16.30 -10.31
N ASP A 115 17.49 -15.28 -10.54
CA ASP A 115 18.79 -15.11 -9.89
C ASP A 115 18.70 -14.24 -8.64
N TYR A 116 19.34 -14.71 -7.57
CA TYR A 116 19.36 -14.08 -6.26
C TYR A 116 20.77 -13.94 -5.71
N VAL A 117 20.99 -12.92 -4.89
CA VAL A 117 22.12 -12.86 -3.97
C VAL A 117 21.67 -13.38 -2.62
N ILE A 118 22.44 -14.29 -2.04
CA ILE A 118 22.17 -14.91 -0.74
C ILE A 118 23.18 -14.39 0.28
N ALA A 119 22.72 -14.03 1.46
CA ALA A 119 23.61 -13.73 2.57
C ALA A 119 23.07 -14.26 3.89
N ALA A 120 24.00 -14.59 4.78
CA ALA A 120 23.74 -15.10 6.12
C ALA A 120 24.35 -14.16 7.17
N GLU A 121 23.76 -14.17 8.37
CA GLU A 121 24.29 -13.47 9.54
C GLU A 121 24.41 -14.42 10.72
N ALA A 122 25.34 -14.15 11.64
CA ALA A 122 25.36 -14.82 12.93
C ALA A 122 24.22 -14.32 13.84
N ILE A 123 23.90 -15.08 14.89
CA ILE A 123 22.99 -14.68 15.98
C ILE A 123 23.28 -13.22 16.41
N PRO A 124 22.26 -12.40 16.72
CA PRO A 124 22.45 -10.97 16.95
C PRO A 124 23.56 -10.69 17.97
N THR A 125 24.54 -9.88 17.55
CA THR A 125 25.68 -9.45 18.38
C THR A 125 25.24 -8.73 19.66
N PHE A 126 24.04 -8.17 19.66
CA PHE A 126 23.47 -7.44 20.79
C PHE A 126 22.14 -8.06 21.20
N PRO A 127 22.13 -8.96 22.19
CA PRO A 127 20.89 -9.44 22.76
C PRO A 127 20.31 -8.31 23.62
N ASN A 128 18.99 -8.07 23.56
CA ASN A 128 18.28 -7.14 24.44
C ASN A 128 18.50 -7.52 25.93
N GLY A 129 19.62 -7.08 26.53
CA GLY A 129 20.04 -7.41 27.89
C GLY A 129 20.86 -8.70 28.07
N GLY A 130 21.35 -9.35 27.02
CA GLY A 130 22.20 -10.55 27.12
C GLY A 130 23.70 -10.27 26.87
N PRO A 131 24.60 -11.20 27.23
CA PRO A 131 26.04 -11.03 27.00
C PRO A 131 26.35 -11.00 25.49
N VAL A 132 27.14 -10.01 25.09
CA VAL A 132 27.65 -9.88 23.72
C VAL A 132 28.58 -11.06 23.41
N PRO A 133 28.40 -11.78 22.30
CA PRO A 133 29.24 -12.92 21.95
C PRO A 133 30.74 -12.58 21.87
N PRO A 134 31.63 -13.53 22.21
CA PRO A 134 33.07 -13.33 22.10
C PRO A 134 33.52 -13.14 20.65
N ARG A 135 32.82 -13.74 19.69
CA ARG A 135 33.08 -13.68 18.24
C ARG A 135 31.98 -12.88 17.55
N VAL A 136 32.38 -12.07 16.58
CA VAL A 136 31.48 -11.22 15.81
C VAL A 136 31.69 -11.53 14.33
N TYR A 137 30.60 -11.76 13.61
CA TYR A 137 30.62 -12.07 12.19
C TYR A 137 30.00 -10.91 11.41
N GLY A 138 30.57 -10.62 10.24
CA GLY A 138 29.97 -9.68 9.30
C GLY A 138 28.81 -10.32 8.52
N PRO A 139 27.92 -9.51 7.93
CA PRO A 139 26.95 -10.02 6.97
C PRO A 139 27.71 -10.65 5.79
N THR A 140 27.54 -11.95 5.60
CA THR A 140 28.37 -12.73 4.67
C THR A 140 27.54 -13.20 3.49
N PHE A 141 27.95 -12.78 2.29
CA PHE A 141 27.34 -13.12 1.02
C PHE A 141 27.94 -14.39 0.44
N TYR A 142 27.11 -15.21 -0.22
CA TYR A 142 27.59 -16.34 -0.98
C TYR A 142 28.58 -15.89 -2.08
N PRO A 143 29.77 -16.51 -2.20
CA PRO A 143 30.16 -17.77 -1.57
C PRO A 143 30.84 -17.70 -0.21
N SER A 144 31.29 -16.55 0.28
CA SER A 144 31.74 -16.23 1.67
C SER A 144 32.48 -14.88 1.65
N THR A 145 31.81 -13.82 1.19
CA THR A 145 32.42 -12.48 1.06
C THR A 145 31.63 -11.44 1.86
N LEU A 146 32.31 -10.40 2.34
CA LEU A 146 31.67 -9.24 2.98
C LEU A 146 31.26 -8.17 1.95
N ASP A 147 31.76 -8.27 0.71
CA ASP A 147 31.47 -7.33 -0.37
C ASP A 147 30.42 -7.91 -1.33
N VAL A 148 29.24 -7.28 -1.37
CA VAL A 148 28.15 -7.65 -2.28
C VAL A 148 28.59 -7.65 -3.75
N SER A 149 29.54 -6.79 -4.13
CA SER A 149 30.03 -6.72 -5.52
C SER A 149 30.72 -8.01 -5.97
N GLN A 150 31.20 -8.80 -5.00
CA GLN A 150 31.84 -10.09 -5.20
C GLN A 150 30.89 -11.28 -4.98
N ALA A 151 29.62 -11.02 -4.65
CA ALA A 151 28.64 -12.06 -4.41
C ALA A 151 28.31 -12.81 -5.71
N VAL A 152 28.15 -14.13 -5.60
CA VAL A 152 27.76 -14.99 -6.72
C VAL A 152 26.25 -15.15 -6.74
N LEU A 153 25.66 -15.10 -7.94
CA LEU A 153 24.23 -15.29 -8.13
C LEU A 153 23.85 -16.75 -7.94
N VAL A 154 22.80 -16.98 -7.17
CA VAL A 154 22.18 -18.28 -6.93
C VAL A 154 20.84 -18.32 -7.66
N ASN A 155 20.66 -19.32 -8.51
CA ASN A 155 19.41 -19.50 -9.23
C ASN A 155 18.40 -20.25 -8.35
N ALA A 156 17.24 -19.64 -8.09
CA ALA A 156 16.15 -20.30 -7.38
C ALA A 156 15.40 -21.23 -8.34
N LEU A 157 15.33 -22.52 -7.98
CA LEU A 157 14.70 -23.58 -8.78
C LEU A 157 13.67 -24.36 -7.95
N ASP A 158 12.68 -24.98 -8.60
CA ASP A 158 11.68 -25.83 -7.94
C ASP A 158 12.29 -27.12 -7.35
N HIS A 159 13.42 -27.58 -7.92
CA HIS A 159 14.23 -28.69 -7.46
C HIS A 159 15.72 -28.30 -7.50
N PRO A 160 16.27 -27.68 -6.44
CA PRO A 160 17.65 -27.22 -6.45
C PRO A 160 18.62 -28.41 -6.52
N ALA A 161 19.47 -28.44 -7.56
CA ALA A 161 20.50 -29.46 -7.74
C ALA A 161 21.79 -29.15 -6.95
N GLU A 162 22.02 -27.88 -6.62
CA GLU A 162 23.19 -27.40 -5.90
C GLU A 162 22.77 -26.77 -4.57
N THR A 163 23.51 -27.11 -3.51
CA THR A 163 23.32 -26.58 -2.16
C THR A 163 24.31 -25.45 -1.93
N VAL A 164 23.81 -24.29 -1.51
CA VAL A 164 24.63 -23.12 -1.20
C VAL A 164 25.34 -23.32 0.14
N GLN A 165 26.66 -23.22 0.19
CA GLN A 165 27.39 -23.17 1.46
C GLN A 165 27.93 -21.77 1.70
N ILE A 166 27.67 -21.21 2.89
CA ILE A 166 28.20 -19.92 3.32
C ILE A 166 29.01 -20.14 4.61
N GLU A 167 30.31 -19.85 4.57
CA GLU A 167 31.15 -19.75 5.74
C GLU A 167 31.12 -18.31 6.26
N LEU A 168 30.64 -18.10 7.48
CA LEU A 168 30.55 -16.76 8.06
C LEU A 168 31.93 -16.13 8.22
N VAL A 169 32.11 -14.92 7.69
CA VAL A 169 33.37 -14.20 7.79
C VAL A 169 33.46 -13.48 9.15
N SER A 170 34.43 -13.91 9.96
CA SER A 170 34.74 -13.28 11.25
C SER A 170 35.27 -11.86 11.04
N VAL A 171 34.79 -10.93 11.85
CA VAL A 171 35.21 -9.52 11.80
C VAL A 171 35.70 -9.06 13.16
N LYS A 172 36.67 -8.15 13.15
CA LYS A 172 37.12 -7.51 14.38
C LYS A 172 36.03 -6.55 14.87
N PRO A 173 35.50 -6.73 16.09
CA PRO A 173 34.51 -5.81 16.63
C PRO A 173 35.16 -4.46 16.93
N VAL A 174 34.39 -3.40 16.77
CA VAL A 174 34.78 -2.02 17.01
C VAL A 174 33.86 -1.39 18.05
N ARG A 175 34.42 -0.62 18.98
CA ARG A 175 33.64 0.11 19.97
C ARG A 175 33.13 1.42 19.37
N VAL A 176 31.86 1.72 19.59
CA VAL A 176 31.25 3.00 19.21
C VAL A 176 30.75 3.67 20.48
N THR A 177 31.41 4.73 20.90
CA THR A 177 30.99 5.60 22.00
C THR A 177 30.47 6.92 21.46
N GLY A 178 29.74 7.65 22.30
CA GLY A 178 29.50 9.04 22.02
C GLY A 178 28.83 9.78 23.17
N THR A 179 28.88 11.10 23.05
CA THR A 179 28.19 12.03 23.94
C THR A 179 26.96 12.59 23.23
N VAL A 180 25.85 12.63 23.95
CA VAL A 180 24.54 13.09 23.48
C VAL A 180 24.12 14.29 24.28
N ILE A 181 23.98 15.42 23.60
CA ILE A 181 23.50 16.67 24.19
C ILE A 181 22.14 17.03 23.60
N SER A 182 21.27 17.60 24.43
CA SER A 182 19.98 18.14 24.01
C SER A 182 20.14 19.59 23.58
N ALA A 183 19.62 19.96 22.41
CA ALA A 183 19.57 21.35 21.97
C ALA A 183 18.75 22.24 22.94
N SER A 184 17.68 21.69 23.53
CA SER A 184 16.88 22.35 24.56
C SER A 184 17.47 22.29 25.98
N GLY A 185 18.61 21.61 26.18
CA GLY A 185 19.24 21.43 27.49
C GLY A 185 18.53 20.42 28.40
N ARG A 186 17.59 19.63 27.88
CA ARG A 186 16.92 18.55 28.62
C ARG A 186 17.85 17.37 28.85
N SER A 187 17.56 16.58 29.89
CA SER A 187 18.29 15.32 30.09
C SER A 187 18.02 14.35 28.93
N THR A 188 19.10 13.78 28.40
CA THR A 188 19.09 12.72 27.38
C THR A 188 19.18 11.33 28.00
N GLU A 189 19.23 11.24 29.33
CA GLU A 189 19.26 9.95 30.06
C GLU A 189 18.07 9.08 29.67
N GLY A 190 18.34 7.81 29.39
CA GLY A 190 17.32 6.84 29.02
C GLY A 190 16.95 6.86 27.53
N PHE A 191 17.57 7.70 26.70
CA PHE A 191 17.34 7.66 25.25
C PHE A 191 17.88 6.34 24.67
N ASP A 192 17.11 5.73 23.77
CA ASP A 192 17.50 4.53 23.06
C ASP A 192 18.52 4.90 21.96
N VAL A 193 19.62 4.17 21.91
CA VAL A 193 20.58 4.22 20.79
C VAL A 193 20.37 3.01 19.91
N LYS A 194 20.02 3.27 18.65
CA LYS A 194 19.67 2.27 17.64
C LYS A 194 20.60 2.38 16.44
N LEU A 195 21.03 1.26 15.88
CA LEU A 195 21.73 1.22 14.61
C LEU A 195 20.88 0.49 13.57
N PHE A 196 20.62 1.15 12.46
CA PHE A 196 19.93 0.59 11.30
C PHE A 196 20.93 0.31 10.20
N ARG A 197 20.91 -0.90 9.66
CA ARG A 197 21.79 -1.32 8.55
C ARG A 197 21.05 -1.21 7.22
N SER A 198 21.82 -1.06 6.15
CA SER A 198 21.33 -1.12 4.76
C SER A 198 21.04 -2.51 4.22
N PHE A 199 21.07 -3.55 5.07
CA PHE A 199 21.06 -4.95 4.67
C PHE A 199 20.49 -5.85 5.78
N GLY A 200 19.87 -6.97 5.40
CA GLY A 200 19.45 -8.02 6.33
C GLY A 200 18.32 -7.60 7.28
N GLY A 201 17.92 -8.49 8.17
CA GLY A 201 16.80 -8.29 9.09
C GLY A 201 17.14 -7.44 10.31
N PHE A 202 17.78 -6.28 10.13
CA PHE A 202 17.60 -5.17 11.08
C PHE A 202 16.29 -4.44 10.79
N GLY A 203 15.21 -5.21 10.79
CA GLY A 203 13.83 -4.75 10.70
C GLY A 203 13.24 -4.73 12.11
N SER A 204 13.00 -3.51 12.62
CA SER A 204 12.68 -3.14 14.02
C SER A 204 13.93 -2.87 14.85
N GLY A 205 14.13 -1.60 15.19
CA GLY A 205 15.33 -1.10 15.88
C GLY A 205 15.49 -1.70 17.27
N ALA A 206 16.33 -2.72 17.38
CA ALA A 206 16.83 -3.18 18.67
C ALA A 206 17.63 -2.05 19.32
N THR A 207 17.27 -1.67 20.55
CA THR A 207 18.07 -0.76 21.38
C THR A 207 19.40 -1.44 21.68
N LEU A 208 20.50 -0.88 21.18
CA LEU A 208 21.84 -1.44 21.34
C LEU A 208 22.57 -0.89 22.56
N ALA A 209 22.24 0.35 22.92
CA ALA A 209 22.70 1.01 24.12
C ALA A 209 21.62 1.99 24.58
N VAL A 210 21.73 2.42 25.84
CA VAL A 210 20.91 3.48 26.41
C VAL A 210 21.84 4.60 26.84
N VAL A 211 21.46 5.84 26.58
CA VAL A 211 22.22 7.01 27.02
C VAL A 211 22.19 7.08 28.55
N GLY A 212 23.36 7.08 29.18
CA GLY A 212 23.49 7.17 30.64
C GLY A 212 23.25 8.59 31.17
N ALA A 213 23.22 8.75 32.51
CA ALA A 213 22.97 10.01 33.19
C ALA A 213 23.95 11.16 32.81
N THR A 214 25.16 10.80 32.36
CA THR A 214 26.17 11.77 31.90
C THR A 214 26.03 12.13 30.41
N GLY A 215 24.99 11.65 29.73
CA GLY A 215 24.78 11.83 28.29
C GLY A 215 25.64 10.91 27.43
N ILE A 216 26.32 9.91 28.00
CA ILE A 216 27.24 9.03 27.27
C ILE A 216 26.54 7.71 26.91
N PHE A 217 26.75 7.22 25.69
CA PHE A 217 26.42 5.85 25.30
C PHE A 217 27.67 5.06 24.91
N ASP A 218 27.57 3.73 24.99
CA ASP A 218 28.66 2.81 24.67
C ASP A 218 28.11 1.55 23.99
N ILE A 219 28.56 1.30 22.76
CA ILE A 219 28.31 0.08 22.00
C ILE A 219 29.63 -0.68 21.92
N PRO A 220 29.85 -1.71 22.77
CA PRO A 220 31.19 -2.26 22.99
C PRO A 220 31.76 -3.08 21.82
N ARG A 221 30.91 -3.65 20.96
CA ARG A 221 31.35 -4.60 19.90
C ARG A 221 30.51 -4.51 18.62
N GLY A 222 30.49 -3.36 17.97
CA GLY A 222 29.86 -3.16 16.66
C GLY A 222 30.65 -3.84 15.53
N PRO A 223 30.02 -4.61 14.63
CA PRO A 223 30.67 -5.05 13.39
C PRO A 223 31.03 -3.84 12.51
N PRO A 224 32.14 -3.89 11.75
CA PRO A 224 32.40 -2.91 10.70
C PRO A 224 31.26 -2.86 9.68
N GLY A 225 30.98 -1.68 9.14
CA GLY A 225 29.91 -1.45 8.18
C GLY A 225 29.33 -0.05 8.24
N ARG A 226 28.40 0.22 7.33
CA ARG A 226 27.70 1.50 7.25
C ARG A 226 26.33 1.40 7.92
N TYR A 227 26.03 2.33 8.81
CA TYR A 227 24.82 2.34 9.62
C TYR A 227 24.16 3.71 9.63
N GLU A 228 22.84 3.76 9.76
CA GLU A 228 22.15 4.92 10.29
C GLU A 228 22.05 4.74 11.81
N LEU A 229 22.74 5.58 12.57
CA LEU A 229 22.62 5.68 14.01
C LEU A 229 21.47 6.63 14.34
N ALA A 230 20.50 6.14 15.11
CA ALA A 230 19.41 6.95 15.63
C ALA A 230 19.45 6.99 17.16
N ILE A 231 19.30 8.19 17.73
CA ILE A 231 19.08 8.39 19.16
C ILE A 231 17.70 8.96 19.34
N GLU A 232 16.84 8.26 20.08
CA GLU A 232 15.45 8.65 20.28
C GLU A 232 14.96 8.37 21.70
N PRO A 233 13.93 9.08 22.20
CA PRO A 233 13.39 8.84 23.54
C PRO A 233 12.77 7.44 23.64
N HIS A 234 13.02 6.74 24.75
CA HIS A 234 12.47 5.40 24.98
C HIS A 234 10.95 5.33 24.81
N ALA A 235 10.48 4.31 24.09
CA ALA A 235 9.08 4.18 23.71
C ALA A 235 8.19 3.74 24.88
N SER A 236 7.74 4.67 25.73
CA SER A 236 6.73 4.35 26.77
C SER A 236 5.78 5.49 27.20
N GLN A 237 5.81 6.68 26.62
CA GLN A 237 4.93 7.77 27.05
C GLN A 237 4.15 8.43 25.89
N PRO A 238 2.81 8.26 25.85
CA PRO A 238 1.91 9.10 25.05
C PRO A 238 1.96 10.55 25.52
N GLY A 239 1.87 11.52 24.60
CA GLY A 239 1.66 12.94 24.95
C GLY A 239 2.90 13.82 25.10
N GLN A 240 4.09 13.39 24.66
CA GLN A 240 5.25 14.30 24.57
C GLN A 240 5.35 14.92 23.17
N GLU A 241 4.79 16.12 23.02
CA GLU A 241 5.13 17.04 21.92
C GLU A 241 6.58 17.54 22.10
N GLY A 242 7.31 17.79 21.01
CA GLY A 242 8.70 18.26 21.06
C GLY A 242 9.74 17.19 21.39
N ARG A 243 9.57 15.97 20.86
CA ARG A 243 10.59 14.91 20.98
C ARG A 243 11.85 15.31 20.23
N GLU A 244 12.96 15.28 20.94
CA GLU A 244 14.28 15.45 20.35
C GLU A 244 14.84 14.09 19.96
N PHE A 245 15.47 14.03 18.80
CA PHE A 245 16.17 12.84 18.33
C PHE A 245 17.30 13.28 17.38
N VAL A 246 18.12 12.33 16.96
CA VAL A 246 19.07 12.54 15.86
C VAL A 246 19.22 11.26 15.06
N GLY A 247 19.26 11.37 13.74
CA GLY A 247 19.58 10.27 12.82
C GLY A 247 20.79 10.66 11.98
N THR A 248 21.87 9.88 12.02
CA THR A 248 23.09 10.17 11.25
C THR A 248 23.70 8.92 10.65
N MET A 249 24.28 9.05 9.46
CA MET A 249 25.01 7.97 8.82
C MET A 249 26.42 7.87 9.40
N ILE A 250 26.77 6.72 9.95
CA ILE A 250 28.12 6.40 10.43
C ILE A 250 28.74 5.28 9.59
N ASP A 251 30.06 5.31 9.48
CA ASP A 251 30.86 4.29 8.81
C ASP A 251 31.84 3.69 9.84
N VAL A 252 31.50 2.51 10.34
CA VAL A 252 32.30 1.77 11.32
C VAL A 252 33.38 1.00 10.56
N LYS A 253 34.64 1.42 10.74
CA LYS A 253 35.80 0.81 10.08
C LYS A 253 36.55 -0.11 11.04
N GLU A 254 37.88 -0.03 11.11
CA GLU A 254 38.72 -0.91 11.96
C GLU A 254 39.13 -0.29 13.31
N HIS A 255 38.72 0.95 13.57
CA HIS A 255 39.10 1.73 14.75
C HIS A 255 37.87 2.20 15.52
N ASP A 256 38.01 2.31 16.84
CA ASP A 256 36.96 2.82 17.72
C ASP A 256 36.49 4.21 17.27
N LEU A 257 35.18 4.42 17.37
CA LEU A 257 34.51 5.67 17.01
C LEU A 257 34.04 6.36 18.29
N ASP A 258 34.32 7.65 18.39
CA ASP A 258 33.76 8.51 19.43
C ASP A 258 32.99 9.65 18.77
N LEU A 259 31.70 9.76 19.07
CA LEU A 259 30.77 10.65 18.41
C LEU A 259 30.30 11.77 19.35
N SER A 260 30.08 12.96 18.80
CA SER A 260 29.37 14.05 19.50
C SER A 260 28.09 14.33 18.74
N LEU A 261 26.95 14.11 19.39
CA LEU A 261 25.63 14.15 18.78
C LEU A 261 24.72 15.09 19.55
N THR A 262 24.05 15.97 18.82
CA THR A 262 23.00 16.84 19.36
C THR A 262 21.65 16.29 18.96
N VAL A 263 20.76 16.06 19.92
CA VAL A 263 19.36 15.76 19.64
C VAL A 263 18.57 17.06 19.54
N GLU A 264 17.75 17.16 18.51
CA GLU A 264 17.00 18.37 18.15
C GLU A 264 15.51 18.05 18.02
N PRO A 265 14.61 19.00 18.34
CA PRO A 265 13.19 18.84 18.10
C PRO A 265 12.91 18.48 16.64
N GLY A 266 12.12 17.42 16.41
CA GLY A 266 11.69 17.12 15.05
C GLY A 266 10.83 18.22 14.45
N ALA A 267 10.74 18.22 13.11
CA ALA A 267 9.93 19.15 12.33
C ALA A 267 8.47 19.17 12.81
N SER A 268 7.89 20.36 12.79
CA SER A 268 6.47 20.60 13.06
C SER A 268 5.79 21.04 11.78
N LEU A 269 4.72 20.36 11.39
CA LEU A 269 3.93 20.70 10.22
C LEU A 269 2.64 21.37 10.68
N THR A 270 2.40 22.56 10.15
CA THR A 270 1.05 23.13 10.10
C THR A 270 0.55 22.97 8.68
N GLY A 271 -0.56 22.25 8.50
CA GLY A 271 -0.99 21.90 7.17
C GLY A 271 -2.46 22.12 6.89
N HIS A 272 -2.77 22.26 5.61
CA HIS A 272 -4.12 22.32 5.08
C HIS A 272 -4.32 21.31 3.97
N VAL A 273 -5.48 20.66 3.96
CA VAL A 273 -5.88 19.80 2.85
C VAL A 273 -6.72 20.62 1.87
N VAL A 274 -6.46 20.48 0.57
CA VAL A 274 -7.19 21.17 -0.49
C VAL A 274 -7.74 20.14 -1.48
N ALA A 275 -9.06 20.12 -1.65
CA ALA A 275 -9.69 19.31 -2.69
C ALA A 275 -9.39 19.90 -4.08
N GLU A 276 -8.97 19.05 -5.02
CA GLU A 276 -8.77 19.49 -6.40
C GLU A 276 -10.10 19.85 -7.09
N PRO A 277 -10.08 20.78 -8.08
CA PRO A 277 -11.29 21.29 -8.74
C PRO A 277 -12.17 20.22 -9.40
N SER A 278 -11.66 19.01 -9.63
CA SER A 278 -12.40 17.86 -10.14
C SER A 278 -13.43 17.27 -9.15
N GLY A 279 -13.44 17.73 -7.89
CA GLY A 279 -14.71 18.04 -7.20
C GLY A 279 -15.52 16.92 -6.53
N ALA A 280 -14.93 15.82 -6.03
CA ALA A 280 -15.72 14.87 -5.20
C ALA A 280 -15.36 14.83 -3.70
N VAL A 281 -14.27 15.46 -3.26
CA VAL A 281 -13.98 15.59 -1.82
C VAL A 281 -14.65 16.87 -1.29
N THR A 282 -15.80 16.70 -0.65
CA THR A 282 -16.67 17.82 -0.23
C THR A 282 -16.64 18.10 1.27
N THR A 283 -15.92 17.29 2.05
CA THR A 283 -15.81 17.45 3.50
C THR A 283 -14.45 16.95 4.00
N PRO A 284 -13.81 17.66 4.95
CA PRO A 284 -12.58 17.21 5.59
C PRO A 284 -12.84 16.15 6.66
N ILE A 285 -14.09 15.98 7.09
CA ILE A 285 -14.46 15.07 8.19
C ILE A 285 -14.20 13.63 7.75
N GLY A 286 -13.32 12.97 8.49
CA GLY A 286 -12.85 11.63 8.19
C GLY A 286 -11.77 11.55 7.14
N LEU A 287 -11.12 12.65 6.82
CA LEU A 287 -9.80 12.62 6.21
C LEU A 287 -8.73 12.46 7.29
N ARG A 288 -7.70 11.70 6.96
CA ARG A 288 -6.48 11.57 7.74
C ARG A 288 -5.29 11.73 6.82
N VAL A 289 -4.38 12.62 7.19
CA VAL A 289 -3.07 12.72 6.56
C VAL A 289 -2.13 11.80 7.34
N THR A 290 -1.43 10.94 6.62
CA THR A 290 -0.41 10.04 7.15
C THR A 290 0.88 10.34 6.43
N VAL A 291 1.96 10.48 7.16
CA VAL A 291 3.31 10.53 6.61
C VAL A 291 4.02 9.21 6.90
N ASN A 292 4.52 8.60 5.84
CA ASN A 292 5.33 7.38 5.90
C ASN A 292 6.76 7.75 5.59
N THR A 293 7.74 7.17 6.27
CA THR A 293 9.14 7.40 5.88
C THR A 293 9.36 6.96 4.45
N ALA A 294 10.06 7.81 3.71
CA ALA A 294 10.41 7.55 2.34
C ALA A 294 11.29 6.29 2.24
N ARG A 295 11.25 5.63 1.08
CA ARG A 295 11.98 4.37 0.84
C ARG A 295 13.50 4.52 0.97
N GLU A 296 13.99 5.74 0.99
CA GLU A 296 15.39 6.12 1.08
C GLU A 296 15.92 6.24 2.53
N GLN A 297 15.13 6.02 3.60
CA GLN A 297 15.61 5.98 5.00
C GLN A 297 15.89 4.54 5.48
N LEU A 298 16.89 4.32 6.35
CA LEU A 298 17.21 2.98 6.91
C LEU A 298 16.42 2.69 8.18
N ALA A 299 16.14 3.72 8.98
CA ALA A 299 15.26 3.59 10.13
C ALA A 299 13.84 3.16 9.67
N PRO A 300 13.22 2.14 10.29
CA PRO A 300 11.83 1.80 10.02
C PRO A 300 10.99 3.00 10.40
N GLY A 301 10.29 3.55 9.41
CA GLY A 301 9.47 4.71 9.65
C GLY A 301 8.43 4.51 10.70
N ARG A 302 8.28 5.56 11.51
CA ARG A 302 7.10 5.72 12.33
C ARG A 302 6.01 6.33 11.47
N GLU A 303 4.91 5.61 11.32
CA GLU A 303 3.69 6.17 10.75
C GLU A 303 3.22 7.28 11.70
N ILE A 304 3.27 8.53 11.23
CA ILE A 304 2.70 9.67 11.95
C ILE A 304 1.45 10.07 11.18
N ALA A 305 0.32 10.09 11.88
CA ALA A 305 -0.96 10.40 11.28
C ALA A 305 -1.65 11.52 12.07
N ALA A 306 -2.31 12.41 11.35
CA ALA A 306 -3.14 13.48 11.89
C ALA A 306 -4.52 13.43 11.26
N ALA A 307 -5.55 13.54 12.09
CA ALA A 307 -6.91 13.78 11.61
C ALA A 307 -6.98 15.19 10.99
N VAL A 308 -7.77 15.33 9.94
CA VAL A 308 -8.06 16.64 9.34
C VAL A 308 -9.27 17.24 10.04
N ASN A 309 -9.09 18.45 10.57
CA ASN A 309 -10.12 19.20 11.27
C ASN A 309 -11.23 19.69 10.32
N GLY A 310 -12.36 20.12 10.88
CA GLY A 310 -13.50 20.66 10.13
C GLY A 310 -13.17 21.88 9.25
N ASP A 311 -12.08 22.59 9.55
CA ASP A 311 -11.55 23.73 8.80
C ASP A 311 -10.46 23.34 7.78
N TRP A 312 -10.33 22.04 7.48
CA TRP A 312 -9.31 21.44 6.60
C TRP A 312 -7.87 21.51 7.13
N SER A 313 -7.65 22.00 8.34
CA SER A 313 -6.32 22.03 8.95
C SER A 313 -5.92 20.67 9.52
N PHE A 314 -4.62 20.43 9.61
CA PHE A 314 -4.03 19.34 10.38
C PHE A 314 -2.70 19.80 10.97
N ARG A 315 -2.25 19.13 12.04
CA ARG A 315 -0.96 19.40 12.66
C ARG A 315 -0.22 18.11 12.95
N MET A 316 1.08 18.09 12.70
CA MET A 316 1.98 17.00 13.03
C MET A 316 3.25 17.57 13.66
N THR A 317 3.89 16.80 14.54
CA THR A 317 5.14 17.21 15.19
C THR A 317 6.05 16.00 15.38
N GLY A 318 7.35 16.23 15.48
CA GLY A 318 8.32 15.16 15.76
C GLY A 318 8.70 14.37 14.51
N LEU A 319 8.80 15.06 13.38
CA LEU A 319 9.16 14.48 12.09
C LEU A 319 10.65 14.66 11.79
N SER A 320 11.28 13.67 11.16
CA SER A 320 12.66 13.82 10.65
C SER A 320 13.02 13.02 9.43
N GLY A 321 13.72 13.72 8.56
CA GLY A 321 14.18 13.22 7.28
C GLY A 321 13.04 13.14 6.28
N SER A 322 13.01 12.11 5.44
CA SER A 322 12.19 12.11 4.23
C SER A 322 10.87 11.38 4.40
N TYR A 323 9.76 12.00 4.00
CA TYR A 323 8.43 11.41 4.11
C TYR A 323 7.64 11.45 2.80
N ASP A 324 6.88 10.37 2.55
CA ASP A 324 5.80 10.31 1.58
C ASP A 324 4.48 10.67 2.29
N PHE A 325 3.64 11.49 1.65
CA PHE A 325 2.34 11.87 2.21
C PHE A 325 1.22 11.02 1.60
N VAL A 326 0.41 10.42 2.46
CA VAL A 326 -0.75 9.63 2.10
C VAL A 326 -1.98 10.23 2.76
N VAL A 327 -3.10 10.23 2.05
CA VAL A 327 -4.40 10.61 2.60
C VAL A 327 -5.31 9.40 2.56
N SER A 328 -6.00 9.16 3.66
CA SER A 328 -7.05 8.14 3.78
C SER A 328 -8.39 8.78 4.14
N SER A 329 -9.48 8.08 3.84
CA SER A 329 -10.84 8.52 4.16
C SER A 329 -11.67 7.40 4.79
N ASP A 330 -12.48 7.76 5.78
CA ASP A 330 -13.47 6.89 6.42
C ASP A 330 -14.74 6.66 5.60
N ARG A 331 -14.96 7.43 4.53
CA ARG A 331 -16.19 7.33 3.73
C ARG A 331 -16.01 6.25 2.65
N PRO A 332 -16.64 5.07 2.78
CA PRO A 332 -16.69 4.10 1.70
C PRO A 332 -17.54 4.63 0.54
N PRO A 333 -17.23 4.20 -0.69
CA PRO A 333 -16.37 4.93 -1.64
C PRO A 333 -16.95 6.24 -2.20
N PRO A 334 -16.09 7.14 -2.75
CA PRO A 334 -14.73 6.87 -3.26
C PRO A 334 -13.59 7.06 -2.25
N MET A 335 -12.60 6.16 -2.30
CA MET A 335 -11.31 6.33 -1.64
C MET A 335 -10.68 7.67 -2.09
N VAL A 336 -9.92 8.34 -1.23
CA VAL A 336 -9.22 9.59 -1.55
C VAL A 336 -7.73 9.29 -1.75
N VAL A 337 -7.06 10.03 -2.63
CA VAL A 337 -5.61 10.00 -2.81
C VAL A 337 -5.02 11.39 -2.73
N ALA A 338 -3.81 11.49 -2.19
CA ALA A 338 -2.99 12.69 -2.33
C ALA A 338 -2.40 12.75 -3.75
N THR A 339 -2.55 13.89 -4.42
CA THR A 339 -2.06 14.09 -5.80
C THR A 339 -0.70 14.80 -5.79
N ARG A 340 -0.60 15.90 -5.03
CA ARG A 340 0.65 16.63 -4.80
C ARG A 340 0.67 17.23 -3.41
N VAL A 341 1.87 17.59 -2.97
CA VAL A 341 2.12 18.26 -1.69
C VAL A 341 2.93 19.51 -1.97
N VAL A 342 2.60 20.61 -1.31
CA VAL A 342 3.44 21.81 -1.27
C VAL A 342 4.00 21.94 0.13
N VAL A 343 5.32 22.07 0.25
CA VAL A 343 6.01 22.32 1.53
C VAL A 343 6.80 23.61 1.38
N ASP A 344 6.53 24.59 2.24
CA ASP A 344 7.15 25.92 2.24
C ASP A 344 7.14 26.60 0.85
N GLY A 345 6.02 26.48 0.15
CA GLY A 345 5.84 27.04 -1.20
C GLY A 345 6.45 26.20 -2.35
N THR A 346 7.19 25.14 -2.05
CA THR A 346 7.77 24.24 -3.07
C THR A 346 6.85 23.05 -3.33
N SER A 347 6.55 22.75 -4.60
CA SER A 347 5.60 21.68 -4.97
C SER A 347 6.31 20.36 -5.29
N TYR A 348 5.79 19.27 -4.73
CA TYR A 348 6.27 17.90 -4.89
C TYR A 348 5.13 16.94 -5.26
N PRO A 349 5.39 15.86 -6.02
CA PRO A 349 4.45 14.73 -6.11
C PRO A 349 4.17 14.14 -4.72
N ALA A 350 2.95 13.64 -4.46
CA ALA A 350 2.60 13.11 -3.13
C ALA A 350 3.42 11.89 -2.69
N ALA A 351 3.88 11.09 -3.66
CA ALA A 351 4.73 9.92 -3.44
C ALA A 351 6.24 10.24 -3.54
N ALA A 352 6.62 11.51 -3.46
CA ALA A 352 8.02 11.90 -3.35
C ALA A 352 8.45 11.86 -1.89
N GLY A 353 9.64 11.33 -1.61
CA GLY A 353 10.25 11.41 -0.29
C GLY A 353 10.71 12.84 0.00
N ILE A 354 9.86 13.64 0.65
CA ILE A 354 10.13 15.05 0.95
C ILE A 354 10.94 15.13 2.24
N ALA A 355 12.17 15.61 2.16
CA ALA A 355 13.01 15.87 3.32
C ALA A 355 12.48 17.06 4.13
N LEU A 356 12.18 16.82 5.40
CA LEU A 356 11.78 17.84 6.37
C LEU A 356 12.97 18.16 7.27
N ALA A 357 13.32 19.44 7.34
CA ALA A 357 14.36 19.93 8.23
C ALA A 357 13.80 20.18 9.64
N GLU A 358 14.66 20.52 10.59
CA GLU A 358 14.17 21.05 11.87
C GLU A 358 13.40 22.37 11.64
N GLY A 359 12.33 22.56 12.41
CA GLY A 359 11.56 23.79 12.45
C GLY A 359 10.09 23.62 12.09
N ASP A 360 9.42 24.75 11.94
CA ASP A 360 8.03 24.82 11.49
C ASP A 360 7.97 24.87 9.97
N HIS A 361 7.11 24.02 9.39
CA HIS A 361 6.86 23.98 7.95
C HIS A 361 5.37 24.15 7.66
N ASP A 362 5.09 24.90 6.60
CA ASP A 362 3.74 25.05 6.07
C ASP A 362 3.50 24.04 4.96
N VAL A 363 2.45 23.22 5.11
CA VAL A 363 2.16 22.12 4.20
C VAL A 363 0.77 22.21 3.59
N VAL A 364 0.67 22.13 2.26
CA VAL A 364 -0.62 22.01 1.57
C VAL A 364 -0.68 20.67 0.85
N VAL A 365 -1.61 19.81 1.27
CA VAL A 365 -1.84 18.49 0.64
C VAL A 365 -3.04 18.57 -0.29
N PHE A 366 -2.81 18.37 -1.58
CA PHE A 366 -3.88 18.34 -2.57
C PHE A 366 -4.44 16.94 -2.68
N VAL A 367 -5.77 16.84 -2.64
CA VAL A 367 -6.48 15.57 -2.66
C VAL A 367 -7.48 15.50 -3.79
N ALA A 368 -7.56 14.32 -4.40
CA ALA A 368 -8.57 13.99 -5.38
C ALA A 368 -9.24 12.67 -4.98
N PRO A 369 -10.48 12.43 -5.45
CA PRO A 369 -11.04 11.09 -5.42
C PRO A 369 -10.06 10.16 -6.13
N ARG A 370 -9.80 9.00 -5.53
CA ARG A 370 -9.11 7.90 -6.19
C ARG A 370 -9.95 7.55 -7.41
N GLU A 371 -9.53 8.03 -8.58
CA GLU A 371 -10.12 7.59 -9.83
C GLU A 371 -10.02 6.06 -9.83
N ALA A 372 -11.18 5.39 -9.90
CA ALA A 372 -11.18 3.99 -10.30
C ALA A 372 -10.39 3.92 -11.62
N PRO A 373 -9.52 2.91 -11.83
CA PRO A 373 -8.76 2.82 -13.06
C PRO A 373 -9.71 3.03 -14.23
N LYS A 374 -9.47 4.07 -15.04
CA LYS A 374 -10.38 4.44 -16.13
C LYS A 374 -10.64 3.19 -16.95
N SER A 375 -11.91 2.83 -17.08
CA SER A 375 -12.31 1.64 -17.83
C SER A 375 -11.66 1.71 -19.20
N THR A 376 -10.82 0.73 -19.51
CA THR A 376 -10.18 0.62 -20.82
C THR A 376 -11.13 -0.01 -21.84
N VAL A 377 -12.41 -0.19 -21.49
CA VAL A 377 -13.42 -0.81 -22.34
C VAL A 377 -13.88 0.21 -23.37
N ASP A 378 -13.66 -0.11 -24.64
CA ASP A 378 -14.22 0.67 -25.74
C ASP A 378 -15.73 0.43 -25.84
N ILE A 379 -16.51 1.33 -25.25
CA ILE A 379 -17.98 1.24 -25.24
C ILE A 379 -18.60 1.38 -26.63
N THR A 380 -17.84 1.71 -27.68
CA THR A 380 -18.35 1.77 -29.06
C THR A 380 -18.44 0.39 -29.72
N GLN A 381 -17.80 -0.62 -29.14
CA GLN A 381 -17.85 -2.01 -29.62
C GLN A 381 -19.28 -2.57 -29.64
N THR A 382 -19.51 -3.57 -30.49
CA THR A 382 -20.78 -4.31 -30.54
C THR A 382 -20.97 -5.15 -29.28
N SER A 383 -22.22 -5.46 -28.92
CA SER A 383 -22.51 -6.35 -27.79
C SER A 383 -21.83 -7.71 -27.93
N SER A 384 -21.75 -8.25 -29.16
CA SER A 384 -21.04 -9.50 -29.45
C SER A 384 -19.53 -9.42 -29.18
N ALA A 385 -18.88 -8.31 -29.58
CA ALA A 385 -17.46 -8.11 -29.32
C ALA A 385 -17.18 -7.95 -27.82
N LEU A 386 -18.04 -7.25 -27.09
CA LEU A 386 -17.96 -7.12 -25.63
C LEU A 386 -18.19 -8.45 -24.91
N VAL A 387 -19.06 -9.33 -25.42
CA VAL A 387 -19.22 -10.70 -24.90
C VAL A 387 -17.94 -11.52 -25.08
N GLU A 388 -17.29 -11.43 -26.23
CA GLU A 388 -16.00 -12.11 -26.44
C GLU A 388 -14.89 -11.52 -25.57
N GLN A 389 -14.86 -10.19 -25.39
CA GLN A 389 -13.92 -9.56 -24.47
C GLN A 389 -14.15 -10.01 -23.02
N PHE A 390 -15.41 -10.08 -22.59
CA PHE A 390 -15.82 -10.53 -21.25
C PHE A 390 -15.32 -11.95 -20.96
N ARG A 391 -15.49 -12.86 -21.93
CA ARG A 391 -15.07 -14.28 -21.82
C ARG A 391 -13.56 -14.45 -21.70
N ASN A 392 -12.79 -13.57 -22.34
CA ASN A 392 -11.33 -13.65 -22.39
C ASN A 392 -10.63 -12.87 -21.26
N GLU A 393 -11.35 -11.99 -20.56
CA GLU A 393 -10.79 -11.22 -19.44
C GLU A 393 -10.63 -12.09 -18.18
N LYS A 394 -9.38 -12.33 -17.79
CA LYS A 394 -9.01 -13.18 -16.64
C LYS A 394 -9.06 -12.43 -15.32
N VAL A 395 -9.05 -11.10 -15.36
CA VAL A 395 -9.01 -10.24 -14.18
C VAL A 395 -10.43 -9.81 -13.84
N PHE A 396 -10.99 -10.35 -12.74
CA PHE A 396 -12.40 -10.15 -12.39
C PHE A 396 -12.83 -8.67 -12.27
N TRP A 397 -11.95 -7.79 -11.78
CA TRP A 397 -12.26 -6.35 -11.65
C TRP A 397 -12.24 -5.61 -12.99
N LYS A 398 -11.53 -6.11 -14.00
CA LYS A 398 -11.65 -5.61 -15.38
C LYS A 398 -12.88 -6.20 -16.06
N GLN A 399 -13.19 -7.46 -15.74
CA GLN A 399 -14.34 -8.16 -16.30
C GLN A 399 -15.68 -7.52 -15.88
N ILE A 400 -15.80 -7.00 -14.64
CA ILE A 400 -17.00 -6.27 -14.21
C ILE A 400 -17.17 -4.93 -14.97
N ASP A 401 -16.09 -4.26 -15.39
CA ASP A 401 -16.20 -3.05 -16.22
C ASP A 401 -16.81 -3.39 -17.60
N ILE A 402 -16.42 -4.53 -18.17
CA ILE A 402 -17.02 -5.05 -19.41
C ILE A 402 -18.49 -5.43 -19.17
N ALA A 403 -18.81 -6.03 -18.03
CA ALA A 403 -20.18 -6.34 -17.62
C ALA A 403 -21.07 -5.09 -17.54
N LYS A 404 -20.55 -4.00 -16.95
CA LYS A 404 -21.23 -2.70 -16.88
C LYS A 404 -21.42 -2.10 -18.27
N ALA A 405 -20.43 -2.20 -19.15
CA ALA A 405 -20.57 -1.79 -20.55
C ALA A 405 -21.65 -2.59 -21.28
N LEU A 406 -21.70 -3.91 -21.11
CA LEU A 406 -22.74 -4.79 -21.65
C LEU A 406 -24.13 -4.45 -21.10
N ALA A 407 -24.25 -4.19 -19.80
CA ALA A 407 -25.50 -3.77 -19.18
C ALA A 407 -26.00 -2.44 -19.78
N GLY A 408 -25.12 -1.46 -19.97
CA GLY A 408 -25.44 -0.17 -20.57
C GLY A 408 -25.83 -0.23 -22.05
N LYS A 409 -25.55 -1.34 -22.75
CA LYS A 409 -26.04 -1.57 -24.12
C LYS A 409 -27.53 -1.94 -24.16
N HIS A 410 -28.09 -2.37 -23.04
CA HIS A 410 -29.49 -2.82 -22.93
C HIS A 410 -29.87 -3.91 -23.96
N ASP A 411 -28.90 -4.75 -24.37
CA ASP A 411 -29.08 -5.76 -25.40
C ASP A 411 -29.24 -7.15 -24.78
N ALA A 412 -30.49 -7.64 -24.70
CA ALA A 412 -30.80 -8.95 -24.12
C ALA A 412 -30.25 -10.15 -24.94
N SER A 413 -29.80 -9.94 -26.19
CA SER A 413 -29.21 -11.02 -26.99
C SER A 413 -27.90 -11.56 -26.43
N VAL A 414 -27.27 -10.85 -25.49
CA VAL A 414 -26.06 -11.28 -24.77
C VAL A 414 -26.33 -12.34 -23.70
N LEU A 415 -27.58 -12.54 -23.29
CA LEU A 415 -27.94 -13.46 -22.20
C LEU A 415 -27.75 -14.95 -22.60
N PRO A 416 -28.29 -15.47 -23.72
CA PRO A 416 -28.09 -16.87 -24.10
C PRO A 416 -26.62 -17.31 -24.17
N PRO A 417 -25.67 -16.56 -24.81
CA PRO A 417 -24.27 -16.97 -24.85
C PRO A 417 -23.56 -16.96 -23.49
N LEU A 418 -24.09 -16.25 -22.49
CA LEU A 418 -23.51 -16.15 -21.15
C LEU A 418 -24.24 -17.04 -20.11
N ALA A 419 -25.36 -17.67 -20.46
CA ALA A 419 -26.20 -18.41 -19.49
C ALA A 419 -25.44 -19.51 -18.74
N GLY A 420 -24.53 -20.23 -19.41
CA GLY A 420 -23.71 -21.27 -18.77
C GLY A 420 -22.76 -20.74 -17.70
N TRP A 421 -22.44 -19.44 -17.71
CA TRP A 421 -21.51 -18.82 -16.77
C TRP A 421 -22.16 -18.45 -15.43
N LEU A 422 -23.50 -18.47 -15.33
CA LEU A 422 -24.18 -18.37 -14.03
C LEU A 422 -23.86 -19.55 -13.10
N GLY A 423 -23.38 -20.68 -13.64
CA GLY A 423 -22.88 -21.83 -12.87
C GLY A 423 -21.37 -21.86 -12.68
N HIS A 424 -20.64 -20.78 -12.99
CA HIS A 424 -19.18 -20.79 -12.99
C HIS A 424 -18.62 -21.06 -11.57
N GLN A 425 -17.56 -21.88 -11.46
CA GLN A 425 -16.96 -22.23 -10.16
C GLN A 425 -16.42 -21.00 -9.42
N ASN A 426 -15.82 -20.06 -10.16
CA ASN A 426 -15.35 -18.80 -9.59
C ASN A 426 -16.50 -17.84 -9.30
N ARG A 427 -16.73 -17.55 -8.01
CA ARG A 427 -17.84 -16.71 -7.53
C ARG A 427 -17.78 -15.27 -8.03
N HIS A 428 -16.59 -14.69 -8.25
CA HIS A 428 -16.47 -13.33 -8.80
C HIS A 428 -16.89 -13.29 -10.27
N ILE A 429 -16.45 -14.26 -11.08
CA ILE A 429 -16.87 -14.37 -12.49
C ILE A 429 -18.37 -14.64 -12.57
N ARG A 430 -18.87 -15.56 -11.74
CA ARG A 430 -20.29 -15.87 -11.61
C ARG A 430 -21.11 -14.61 -11.24
N GLY A 431 -20.64 -13.84 -10.27
CA GLY A 431 -21.22 -12.56 -9.87
C GLY A 431 -21.22 -11.51 -11.00
N ASN A 432 -20.13 -11.42 -11.76
CA ASN A 432 -20.04 -10.50 -12.91
C ASN A 432 -21.05 -10.82 -14.00
N VAL A 433 -21.25 -12.10 -14.33
CA VAL A 433 -22.29 -12.50 -15.29
C VAL A 433 -23.68 -12.28 -14.70
N ALA A 434 -23.88 -12.63 -13.43
CA ALA A 434 -25.13 -12.41 -12.73
C ALA A 434 -25.54 -10.93 -12.71
N PHE A 435 -24.56 -10.00 -12.60
CA PHE A 435 -24.77 -8.57 -12.75
C PHE A 435 -25.36 -8.19 -14.12
N ILE A 436 -24.85 -8.75 -15.22
CA ILE A 436 -25.37 -8.51 -16.57
C ILE A 436 -26.84 -8.96 -16.66
N PHE A 437 -27.12 -10.18 -16.17
CA PHE A 437 -28.47 -10.75 -16.18
C PHE A 437 -29.44 -9.90 -15.37
N ALA A 438 -29.06 -9.54 -14.14
CA ALA A 438 -29.88 -8.71 -13.26
C ALA A 438 -30.14 -7.33 -13.87
N SER A 439 -29.10 -6.69 -14.43
CA SER A 439 -29.19 -5.37 -15.08
C SER A 439 -30.12 -5.38 -16.30
N LEU A 440 -30.23 -6.51 -16.99
CA LEU A 440 -31.12 -6.69 -18.15
C LEU A 440 -32.49 -7.26 -17.77
N GLY A 441 -32.81 -7.34 -16.46
CA GLY A 441 -34.12 -7.74 -15.95
C GLY A 441 -34.33 -9.25 -15.81
N ASP A 442 -33.31 -10.09 -16.04
CA ASP A 442 -33.42 -11.53 -15.88
C ASP A 442 -33.28 -11.91 -14.38
N PRO A 443 -34.31 -12.57 -13.79
CA PRO A 443 -34.33 -12.86 -12.36
C PRO A 443 -33.21 -13.81 -11.91
N ARG A 444 -32.66 -14.63 -12.82
CA ARG A 444 -31.55 -15.53 -12.50
C ARG A 444 -30.31 -14.79 -12.04
N GLY A 445 -30.09 -13.57 -12.55
CA GLY A 445 -28.97 -12.73 -12.15
C GLY A 445 -29.05 -12.35 -10.67
N LEU A 446 -30.18 -11.79 -10.24
CA LEU A 446 -30.36 -11.39 -8.84
C LEU A 446 -30.32 -12.62 -7.91
N GLN A 447 -30.93 -13.73 -8.32
CA GLN A 447 -30.88 -14.99 -7.56
C GLN A 447 -29.44 -15.47 -7.40
N THR A 448 -28.62 -15.44 -8.45
CA THR A 448 -27.22 -15.90 -8.39
C THR A 448 -26.38 -15.02 -7.46
N ILE A 449 -26.63 -13.70 -7.43
CA ILE A 449 -25.96 -12.80 -6.47
C ILE A 449 -26.40 -13.11 -5.03
N ALA A 450 -27.68 -13.38 -4.80
CA ALA A 450 -28.20 -13.82 -3.51
C ALA A 450 -27.58 -15.14 -3.06
N ASP A 451 -27.42 -16.10 -3.98
CA ASP A 451 -26.80 -17.39 -3.70
C ASP A 451 -25.33 -17.21 -3.28
N ILE A 452 -24.56 -16.34 -3.95
CA ILE A 452 -23.17 -16.01 -3.55
C ILE A 452 -23.13 -15.39 -2.14
N LEU A 453 -24.10 -14.54 -1.81
CA LEU A 453 -24.18 -13.88 -0.51
C LEU A 453 -24.46 -14.86 0.65
N ALA A 454 -25.18 -15.95 0.36
CA ALA A 454 -25.47 -17.03 1.30
C ALA A 454 -24.43 -18.17 1.29
N ASP A 455 -23.62 -18.28 0.24
CA ASP A 455 -22.66 -19.36 0.05
C ASP A 455 -21.50 -19.27 1.05
N ARG A 456 -21.43 -20.25 1.95
CA ARG A 456 -20.39 -20.43 2.97
C ARG A 456 -19.41 -21.56 2.62
N SER A 457 -19.47 -22.14 1.43
CA SER A 457 -18.66 -23.32 1.08
C SER A 457 -17.20 -22.98 0.80
N GLU A 458 -16.30 -23.95 0.98
CA GLU A 458 -14.90 -23.84 0.56
C GLU A 458 -14.79 -23.70 -0.96
N ARG A 459 -13.72 -23.04 -1.43
CA ARG A 459 -13.41 -22.94 -2.86
C ARG A 459 -11.92 -23.14 -3.13
N PRO A 460 -11.54 -23.60 -4.34
CA PRO A 460 -10.15 -23.81 -4.71
C PRO A 460 -9.29 -22.55 -4.57
N ASP A 461 -8.02 -22.73 -4.19
CA ASP A 461 -7.02 -21.67 -4.04
C ASP A 461 -6.85 -20.83 -5.33
N GLY A 462 -6.60 -19.52 -5.16
CA GLY A 462 -6.28 -18.61 -6.26
C GLY A 462 -7.44 -17.77 -6.81
N GLN A 463 -8.60 -17.75 -6.14
CA GLN A 463 -9.72 -16.90 -6.49
C GLN A 463 -9.82 -15.68 -5.55
N GLY A 464 -9.86 -14.45 -6.11
CA GLY A 464 -10.12 -13.21 -5.36
C GLY A 464 -8.93 -12.29 -5.10
N ILE A 465 -9.13 -11.26 -4.27
CA ILE A 465 -8.07 -10.32 -3.84
C ILE A 465 -7.15 -11.08 -2.87
N PRO A 466 -5.82 -11.11 -3.09
CA PRO A 466 -4.89 -11.74 -2.16
C PRO A 466 -4.74 -10.87 -0.91
N SER A 467 -5.68 -10.98 0.03
CA SER A 467 -5.53 -10.49 1.40
C SER A 467 -4.95 -11.61 2.28
N ALA A 468 -3.88 -12.25 1.81
CA ALA A 468 -3.12 -13.21 2.60
C ALA A 468 -2.13 -12.45 3.49
N PRO A 469 -1.99 -12.83 4.77
CA PRO A 469 -0.78 -12.55 5.54
C PRO A 469 0.47 -13.04 4.79
N SER A 470 1.65 -12.60 5.25
CA SER A 470 2.96 -12.95 4.67
C SER A 470 3.27 -14.45 4.58
N ASP A 471 2.43 -15.32 5.17
CA ASP A 471 2.54 -16.78 5.14
C ASP A 471 1.91 -17.42 3.89
N GLY A 472 1.24 -16.64 3.03
CA GLY A 472 0.63 -17.13 1.80
C GLY A 472 -0.55 -18.08 1.99
N ARG A 473 -1.00 -18.30 3.24
CA ARG A 473 -2.12 -19.19 3.56
C ARG A 473 -3.44 -18.45 3.38
N TYR A 474 -4.31 -19.01 2.55
CA TYR A 474 -5.68 -18.54 2.46
C TYR A 474 -6.46 -19.04 3.69
N ARG A 475 -7.06 -18.11 4.44
CA ARG A 475 -7.99 -18.47 5.52
C ARG A 475 -9.39 -18.58 4.94
N PHE A 476 -10.00 -19.75 5.10
CA PHE A 476 -11.32 -20.08 4.57
C PHE A 476 -12.37 -19.00 4.90
N GLU A 477 -12.41 -18.56 6.16
CA GLU A 477 -13.37 -17.55 6.62
C GLU A 477 -13.18 -16.21 5.92
N ARG A 478 -11.93 -15.83 5.59
CA ARG A 478 -11.66 -14.59 4.84
C ARG A 478 -12.10 -14.68 3.39
N GLN A 479 -12.01 -15.86 2.77
CA GLN A 479 -12.47 -16.04 1.40
C GLN A 479 -13.99 -15.91 1.30
N VAL A 480 -14.71 -16.54 2.24
CA VAL A 480 -16.18 -16.43 2.35
C VAL A 480 -16.57 -14.97 2.57
N ALA A 481 -15.95 -14.28 3.52
CA ALA A 481 -16.20 -12.86 3.76
C ALA A 481 -15.95 -11.99 2.52
N ALA A 482 -14.86 -12.24 1.77
CA ALA A 482 -14.54 -11.49 0.55
C ALA A 482 -15.57 -11.71 -0.58
N ASP A 483 -16.02 -12.94 -0.79
CA ASP A 483 -17.02 -13.25 -1.83
C ASP A 483 -18.38 -12.60 -1.50
N ARG A 484 -18.79 -12.68 -0.23
CA ARG A 484 -20.01 -12.04 0.25
C ARG A 484 -19.95 -10.53 0.19
N TYR A 485 -18.80 -9.95 0.56
CA TYR A 485 -18.53 -8.53 0.40
C TYR A 485 -18.73 -8.10 -1.05
N TYR A 486 -18.17 -8.86 -2.00
CA TYR A 486 -18.30 -8.57 -3.43
C TYR A 486 -19.75 -8.69 -3.92
N ALA A 487 -20.48 -9.72 -3.50
CA ALA A 487 -21.90 -9.86 -3.84
C ALA A 487 -22.76 -8.70 -3.32
N ALA A 488 -22.55 -8.29 -2.07
CA ALA A 488 -23.21 -7.12 -1.50
C ALA A 488 -22.87 -5.84 -2.27
N HIS A 489 -21.61 -5.68 -2.69
CA HIS A 489 -21.19 -4.56 -3.54
C HIS A 489 -21.91 -4.57 -4.90
N LEU A 490 -22.02 -5.73 -5.56
CA LEU A 490 -22.74 -5.86 -6.84
C LEU A 490 -24.21 -5.45 -6.71
N LEU A 491 -24.87 -5.77 -5.60
CA LEU A 491 -26.24 -5.32 -5.33
C LEU A 491 -26.35 -3.79 -5.23
N GLY A 492 -25.35 -3.14 -4.62
CA GLY A 492 -25.24 -1.68 -4.57
C GLY A 492 -25.07 -1.06 -5.97
N ASP A 493 -24.15 -1.61 -6.77
CA ASP A 493 -23.89 -1.16 -8.14
C ASP A 493 -25.09 -1.37 -9.08
N LEU A 494 -25.86 -2.44 -8.88
CA LEU A 494 -27.08 -2.72 -9.66
C LEU A 494 -28.15 -1.66 -9.45
N ARG A 495 -28.21 -1.07 -8.25
CA ARG A 495 -29.25 -0.13 -7.82
C ARG A 495 -30.67 -0.67 -7.99
N ASP A 496 -30.82 -2.00 -7.90
CA ASP A 496 -32.11 -2.67 -7.98
C ASP A 496 -32.78 -2.66 -6.59
N PRO A 497 -33.98 -2.07 -6.43
CA PRO A 497 -34.69 -2.04 -5.15
C PRO A 497 -34.96 -3.43 -4.54
N ARG A 498 -34.96 -4.50 -5.35
CA ARG A 498 -35.09 -5.89 -4.88
C ARG A 498 -33.90 -6.33 -4.02
N GLY A 499 -32.73 -5.71 -4.21
CA GLY A 499 -31.54 -5.94 -3.38
C GLY A 499 -31.72 -5.57 -1.91
N LEU A 500 -32.68 -4.68 -1.59
CA LEU A 500 -33.00 -4.27 -0.23
C LEU A 500 -33.30 -5.46 0.70
N ALA A 501 -34.15 -6.39 0.24
CA ALA A 501 -34.57 -7.54 1.03
C ALA A 501 -33.42 -8.52 1.32
N LEU A 502 -32.37 -8.49 0.50
CA LEU A 502 -31.16 -9.31 0.67
C LEU A 502 -30.15 -8.66 1.62
N LEU A 503 -30.08 -7.32 1.62
CA LEU A 503 -29.06 -6.56 2.36
C LEU A 503 -29.49 -6.19 3.78
N VAL A 504 -30.76 -5.84 4.02
CA VAL A 504 -31.24 -5.44 5.36
C VAL A 504 -30.94 -6.48 6.45
N PRO A 505 -31.16 -7.80 6.22
CA PRO A 505 -30.82 -8.82 7.23
C PRO A 505 -29.33 -8.93 7.56
N LEU A 506 -28.46 -8.33 6.75
CA LEU A 506 -27.01 -8.38 6.90
C LEU A 506 -26.42 -7.12 7.54
N LEU A 507 -27.25 -6.17 8.01
CA LEU A 507 -26.78 -4.97 8.69
C LEU A 507 -25.97 -5.29 9.96
N ASP A 508 -26.26 -6.40 10.63
CA ASP A 508 -25.53 -6.85 11.83
C ASP A 508 -24.59 -8.04 11.53
N ASP A 509 -24.39 -8.39 10.26
CA ASP A 509 -23.54 -9.51 9.88
C ASP A 509 -22.06 -9.09 9.95
N PRO A 510 -21.24 -9.73 10.81
CA PRO A 510 -19.86 -9.27 11.08
C PRO A 510 -18.92 -9.43 9.88
N GLU A 511 -19.26 -10.26 8.89
CA GLU A 511 -18.44 -10.48 7.70
C GLU A 511 -18.71 -9.44 6.60
N THR A 512 -19.92 -8.85 6.58
CA THR A 512 -20.39 -7.93 5.52
C THR A 512 -20.73 -6.52 6.02
N GLN A 513 -20.59 -6.28 7.33
CA GLN A 513 -20.91 -5.02 8.00
C GLN A 513 -20.33 -3.78 7.30
N SER A 514 -19.12 -3.87 6.73
CA SER A 514 -18.45 -2.73 6.11
C SER A 514 -19.04 -2.28 4.76
N ILE A 515 -19.75 -3.15 4.04
CA ILE A 515 -20.26 -2.86 2.69
C ILE A 515 -21.77 -2.72 2.63
N VAL A 516 -22.51 -3.41 3.51
CA VAL A 516 -23.98 -3.43 3.47
C VAL A 516 -24.59 -2.02 3.60
N PRO A 517 -24.19 -1.16 4.57
CA PRO A 517 -24.71 0.20 4.65
C PRO A 517 -24.43 1.01 3.38
N TRP A 518 -23.24 0.87 2.81
CA TRP A 518 -22.89 1.54 1.55
C TRP A 518 -23.79 1.08 0.40
N SER A 519 -23.97 -0.23 0.23
CA SER A 519 -24.81 -0.79 -0.84
C SER A 519 -26.28 -0.34 -0.70
N LEU A 520 -26.81 -0.27 0.52
CA LEU A 520 -28.14 0.27 0.79
C LEU A 520 -28.24 1.76 0.39
N GLY A 521 -27.22 2.56 0.72
CA GLY A 521 -27.12 3.95 0.27
C GLY A 521 -27.09 4.09 -1.25
N GLN A 522 -26.34 3.24 -1.95
CA GLN A 522 -26.25 3.26 -3.41
C GLN A 522 -27.54 2.83 -4.12
N ILE A 523 -28.26 1.86 -3.56
CA ILE A 523 -29.58 1.46 -4.08
C ILE A 523 -30.55 2.64 -4.05
N GLY A 524 -30.41 3.55 -3.08
CA GLY A 524 -31.22 4.78 -3.02
C GLY A 524 -32.67 4.56 -2.58
N ASP A 525 -33.02 3.34 -2.18
CA ASP A 525 -34.37 3.00 -1.75
C ASP A 525 -34.62 3.45 -0.30
N LYS A 526 -35.50 4.43 -0.13
CA LYS A 526 -35.86 5.01 1.17
C LYS A 526 -36.45 4.00 2.16
N ARG A 527 -36.90 2.82 1.72
CA ARG A 527 -37.32 1.74 2.61
C ARG A 527 -36.16 1.21 3.47
N ALA A 528 -34.90 1.50 3.13
CA ALA A 528 -33.73 1.21 3.96
C ALA A 528 -33.60 2.13 5.18
N ILE A 529 -34.27 3.29 5.21
CA ILE A 529 -34.09 4.30 6.26
C ILE A 529 -34.46 3.76 7.66
N PRO A 530 -35.64 3.13 7.89
CA PRO A 530 -35.96 2.65 9.24
C PRO A 530 -35.00 1.56 9.76
N PRO A 531 -34.62 0.53 8.97
CA PRO A 531 -33.57 -0.41 9.39
C PRO A 531 -32.22 0.26 9.69
N LEU A 532 -31.80 1.24 8.88
CA LEU A 532 -30.57 1.99 9.13
C LEU A 532 -30.66 2.84 10.41
N ILE A 533 -31.80 3.48 10.69
CA ILE A 533 -32.01 4.20 11.96
C ILE A 533 -31.87 3.26 13.16
N ALA A 534 -32.42 2.04 13.07
CA ALA A 534 -32.27 1.03 14.11
C ALA A 534 -30.81 0.57 14.29
N ALA A 535 -30.07 0.43 13.18
CA ALA A 535 -28.65 0.04 13.20
C ALA A 535 -27.72 1.10 13.85
N LEU A 536 -28.21 2.32 14.15
CA LEU A 536 -27.47 3.29 14.97
C LEU A 536 -27.33 2.85 16.44
N ASP A 537 -28.08 1.84 16.89
CA ASP A 537 -27.93 1.22 18.21
C ASP A 537 -26.90 0.06 18.24
N ASN A 538 -26.24 -0.25 17.13
CA ASN A 538 -25.24 -1.32 17.07
C ASN A 538 -24.04 -1.01 17.99
N ASP A 539 -23.49 -2.01 18.68
CA ASP A 539 -22.38 -1.85 19.62
C ASP A 539 -21.04 -1.46 18.95
N ASP A 540 -20.81 -1.84 17.69
CA ASP A 540 -19.59 -1.50 16.94
C ASP A 540 -19.64 -0.03 16.46
N PRO A 541 -18.73 0.85 16.94
CA PRO A 541 -18.67 2.24 16.48
C PRO A 541 -18.42 2.37 14.97
N SER A 542 -17.69 1.41 14.38
CA SER A 542 -17.45 1.37 12.93
C SER A 542 -18.76 1.21 12.19
N GLN A 543 -19.65 0.36 12.69
CA GLN A 543 -20.95 0.13 12.07
C GLN A 543 -21.85 1.34 12.20
N ARG A 544 -21.90 1.99 13.38
CA ARG A 544 -22.64 3.23 13.57
C ARG A 544 -22.18 4.32 12.58
N VAL A 545 -20.87 4.51 12.40
CA VAL A 545 -20.32 5.47 11.42
C VAL A 545 -20.75 5.15 9.98
N LEU A 546 -20.67 3.89 9.56
CA LEU A 546 -21.08 3.47 8.22
C LEU A 546 -22.58 3.67 7.96
N VAL A 547 -23.40 3.40 8.96
CA VAL A 547 -24.85 3.64 8.93
C VAL A 547 -25.16 5.14 8.82
N ILE A 548 -24.45 6.00 9.56
CA ILE A 548 -24.58 7.46 9.42
C ILE A 548 -24.29 7.90 7.98
N TYR A 549 -23.24 7.36 7.36
CA TYR A 549 -22.93 7.68 5.96
C TYR A 549 -23.99 7.18 4.97
N ALA A 550 -24.57 6.00 5.21
CA ALA A 550 -25.68 5.51 4.40
C ALA A 550 -26.92 6.41 4.51
N LEU A 551 -27.26 6.86 5.71
CA LEU A 551 -28.37 7.80 5.96
C LEU A 551 -28.13 9.17 5.30
N GLU A 552 -26.88 9.66 5.32
CA GLU A 552 -26.47 10.85 4.57
C GLU A 552 -26.69 10.66 3.06
N ALA A 553 -26.23 9.54 2.50
CA ALA A 553 -26.35 9.22 1.08
C ALA A 553 -27.82 9.08 0.61
N LEU A 554 -28.69 8.60 1.49
CA LEU A 554 -30.14 8.50 1.24
C LEU A 554 -30.89 9.84 1.42
N HIS A 555 -30.20 10.90 1.84
CA HIS A 555 -30.80 12.19 2.23
C HIS A 555 -31.93 12.02 3.27
N ALA A 556 -31.71 11.14 4.26
CA ALA A 556 -32.70 10.72 5.25
C ALA A 556 -32.92 11.80 6.33
N LYS A 557 -33.67 12.86 6.00
CA LYS A 557 -34.00 13.94 6.95
C LYS A 557 -34.73 13.43 8.19
N GLU A 558 -35.50 12.35 8.06
CA GLU A 558 -36.22 11.70 9.14
C GLU A 558 -35.28 11.05 10.18
N ALA A 559 -34.01 10.82 9.84
CA ALA A 559 -33.01 10.27 10.76
C ALA A 559 -32.41 11.33 11.70
N VAL A 560 -32.60 12.63 11.43
CA VAL A 560 -32.01 13.73 12.22
C VAL A 560 -32.29 13.60 13.73
N PRO A 561 -33.52 13.30 14.21
CA PRO A 561 -33.78 13.10 15.64
C PRO A 561 -32.92 12.00 16.26
N ARG A 562 -32.67 10.92 15.53
CA ARG A 562 -31.83 9.81 16.01
C ARG A 562 -30.35 10.17 15.96
N LEU A 563 -29.90 10.85 14.91
CA LEU A 563 -28.51 11.34 14.80
C LEU A 563 -28.15 12.31 15.92
N LEU A 564 -29.10 13.15 16.37
CA LEU A 564 -28.92 14.04 17.52
C LEU A 564 -28.61 13.27 18.82
N MET A 565 -29.09 12.03 18.96
CA MET A 565 -28.83 11.20 20.15
C MET A 565 -27.39 10.66 20.21
N VAL A 566 -26.72 10.52 19.05
CA VAL A 566 -25.34 10.00 18.95
C VAL A 566 -24.29 11.10 18.72
N MET A 567 -24.70 12.38 18.79
CA MET A 567 -23.79 13.54 18.61
C MET A 567 -22.72 13.69 19.68
N ASN A 568 -22.84 12.96 20.79
CA ASN A 568 -21.87 12.94 21.90
C ASN A 568 -21.24 11.53 22.06
N ASP A 569 -21.40 10.65 21.07
CA ASP A 569 -20.74 9.35 21.05
C ASP A 569 -19.31 9.49 20.53
N ASP A 570 -18.34 9.62 21.44
CA ASP A 570 -16.93 9.80 21.11
C ASP A 570 -16.20 8.48 20.81
N CYS A 571 -16.91 7.35 20.68
CA CYS A 571 -16.29 6.10 20.27
C CYS A 571 -15.74 6.21 18.83
N LYS A 572 -14.49 5.75 18.65
CA LYS A 572 -13.79 5.78 17.37
C LYS A 572 -14.10 4.53 16.53
N SER A 573 -14.39 4.74 15.26
CA SER A 573 -14.38 3.72 14.23
C SER A 573 -13.02 3.02 14.19
N ARG A 574 -13.01 1.71 13.91
CA ARG A 574 -11.80 0.93 13.60
C ARG A 574 -11.53 0.81 12.10
N PHE A 575 -12.40 1.40 11.29
CA PHE A 575 -12.29 1.51 9.85
C PHE A 575 -11.64 2.85 9.47
N GLY A 576 -11.00 2.91 8.29
CA GLY A 576 -10.42 4.11 7.65
C GLY A 576 -9.58 5.05 8.54
N ALA A 577 -9.94 6.33 8.57
CA ALA A 577 -9.33 7.44 9.30
C ALA A 577 -9.69 7.51 10.81
N LEU A 578 -10.41 6.51 11.35
CA LEU A 578 -10.78 6.36 12.77
C LEU A 578 -11.62 7.51 13.35
N VAL A 579 -12.54 8.06 12.56
CA VAL A 579 -13.54 9.06 12.98
C VAL A 579 -14.40 8.59 14.13
N THR A 580 -14.79 9.54 14.99
CA THR A 580 -15.78 9.30 16.04
C THR A 580 -17.21 9.30 15.49
N VAL A 581 -18.10 8.55 16.15
CA VAL A 581 -19.54 8.56 15.81
C VAL A 581 -20.12 9.98 15.90
N SER A 582 -19.70 10.73 16.91
CA SER A 582 -19.98 12.15 17.17
C SER A 582 -19.65 13.05 15.97
N GLU A 583 -18.44 12.97 15.42
CA GLU A 583 -18.01 13.74 14.25
C GLU A 583 -18.82 13.37 13.00
N ALA A 584 -19.02 12.07 12.75
CA ALA A 584 -19.82 11.60 11.63
C ALA A 584 -21.28 12.09 11.73
N ALA A 585 -21.88 12.02 12.91
CA ALA A 585 -23.26 12.45 13.16
C ALA A 585 -23.42 13.96 12.94
N LYS A 586 -22.51 14.78 13.49
CA LYS A 586 -22.49 16.24 13.28
C LYS A 586 -22.38 16.59 11.81
N ALA A 587 -21.50 15.91 11.07
CA ALA A 587 -21.33 16.09 9.63
C ALA A 587 -22.62 15.77 8.84
N ALA A 588 -23.25 14.64 9.17
CA ALA A 588 -24.47 14.21 8.50
C ALA A 588 -25.64 15.15 8.78
N ILE A 589 -25.83 15.57 10.04
CA ILE A 589 -26.89 16.52 10.44
C ILE A 589 -26.76 17.82 9.66
N ALA A 590 -25.54 18.38 9.57
CA ALA A 590 -25.29 19.62 8.84
C ALA A 590 -25.66 19.54 7.34
N LYS A 591 -25.67 18.35 6.74
CA LYS A 591 -26.07 18.14 5.33
C LYS A 591 -27.54 17.78 5.16
N LEU A 592 -28.17 17.22 6.20
CA LEU A 592 -29.56 16.75 6.16
C LEU A 592 -30.57 17.84 6.53
N GLN A 593 -30.14 18.84 7.29
CA GLN A 593 -30.89 20.08 7.52
C GLN A 593 -30.95 20.88 6.21
#